data_AF-A0A655APK6-F1
#
_entry.id   AF-A0A655APK6-F1
#
_cell.length_a   1.000
_cell.length_b   1.000
_cell.length_c   1.000
_cell.angle_alpha   90.00
_cell.angle_beta   90.00
_cell.angle_gamma   90.00
#
_symmetry.space_group_name_H-M   'P 1'
#
loop_
_entity.id
_entity.type
_entity.pdbx_description
1 polymer ?
#
loop_
_entity_poly.entity_id
_entity_poly.type
_entity_poly.pdbx_seq_one_letter_code
_entity_poly.pdbx_strand_id
1 'polypeptide(L)' 'MSMRLADRGVLLKDTYGAALRFAPPLVITAQEIDCAVRRFADALWEAGS' A
#
# COMPACT_ATOMS: atom_id res chain seq x y z
N MET A 1 -1.31 2.27 -12.67
CA MET A 1 -1.14 1.48 -11.43
C MET A 1 -1.67 2.23 -10.20
N SER A 2 -1.35 3.52 -10.01
CA SER A 2 -1.66 4.30 -8.80
C SER A 2 -3.15 4.50 -8.47
N MET A 3 -4.05 4.62 -9.46
CA MET A 3 -5.49 4.82 -9.20
C MET A 3 -6.16 3.65 -8.48
N ARG A 4 -5.74 2.40 -8.71
CA ARG A 4 -6.38 1.21 -8.10
C ARG A 4 -6.11 1.04 -6.60
N LEU A 5 -5.10 1.75 -6.07
CA LEU A 5 -4.74 1.75 -4.64
C LEU A 5 -5.48 2.86 -3.89
N ALA A 6 -5.82 3.96 -4.56
CA ALA A 6 -6.62 5.05 -4.01
C ALA A 6 -8.05 4.59 -3.68
N ASP A 7 -8.68 3.77 -4.55
CA ASP A 7 -10.01 3.17 -4.28
C ASP A 7 -10.01 2.20 -3.09
N ARG A 8 -8.82 1.74 -2.66
CA ARG A 8 -8.61 0.89 -1.48
C ARG A 8 -8.12 1.67 -0.26
N GLY A 9 -8.16 3.01 -0.30
CA GLY A 9 -7.82 3.90 0.80
C GLY A 9 -6.32 4.17 0.97
N VAL A 10 -5.49 3.81 0.01
CA VAL A 10 -4.03 4.00 0.07
C VAL A 10 -3.62 5.15 -0.84
N LEU A 11 -3.21 6.27 -0.23
CA LEU A 11 -2.66 7.42 -0.94
C LEU A 11 -1.16 7.22 -1.19
N LEU A 12 -0.78 7.30 -2.46
CA LEU A 12 0.60 7.13 -2.92
C LEU A 12 1.06 8.38 -3.68
N LYS A 13 2.23 8.88 -3.31
CA LYS A 13 2.92 9.97 -4.00
C LYS A 13 4.05 9.38 -4.84
N ASP A 14 3.91 9.43 -6.16
CA ASP A 14 4.98 9.01 -7.07
C ASP A 14 6.19 9.95 -6.93
N THR A 15 7.34 9.35 -6.60
CA THR A 15 8.64 10.01 -6.56
C THR A 15 9.47 9.36 -7.66
N TYR A 16 10.20 10.12 -8.48
CA TYR A 16 11.03 9.55 -9.57
C TYR A 16 11.93 8.41 -9.03
N GLY A 17 11.69 7.18 -9.50
CA GLY A 17 12.29 5.95 -8.98
C GLY A 17 11.22 5.05 -8.39
N ALA A 18 11.20 3.77 -8.75
CA ALA A 18 10.17 2.78 -8.43
C ALA A 18 10.04 2.47 -6.92
N ALA A 19 9.72 3.48 -6.11
CA ALA A 19 9.63 3.42 -4.67
C ALA A 19 8.23 3.87 -4.24
N LEU A 20 7.42 2.92 -3.78
CA LEU A 20 6.13 3.16 -3.15
C LEU A 20 6.38 3.53 -1.68
N ARG A 21 5.86 4.69 -1.24
CA ARG A 21 5.96 5.14 0.16
C ARG A 21 4.64 4.96 0.87
N PHE A 22 4.66 4.25 2.00
CA PHE A 22 3.55 4.15 2.94
C PHE A 22 3.79 5.14 4.09
N ALA A 23 2.84 6.06 4.31
CA ALA A 23 2.90 7.07 5.37
C ALA A 23 1.68 6.97 6.29
N PRO A 24 1.55 5.88 7.08
CA PRO A 24 0.45 5.75 8.02
C PRO A 24 0.56 6.77 9.17
N PRO A 25 -0.54 7.06 9.88
CA PRO A 25 -0.52 7.87 11.09
C PRO A 25 0.40 7.26 12.17
N LEU A 26 1.01 8.10 13.01
CA LEU A 26 1.90 7.66 14.10
C LEU A 26 1.19 6.81 15.18
N VAL A 27 -0.13 6.85 15.21
CA VAL A 27 -0.98 6.10 16.15
C VAL A 27 -1.36 4.71 15.65
N ILE A 28 -0.85 4.28 14.49
CA ILE A 28 -1.16 2.98 13.91
C ILE A 28 -0.75 1.83 14.83
N THR A 29 -1.62 0.81 14.92
CA THR A 29 -1.39 -0.40 15.71
C THR A 29 -0.66 -1.47 14.92
N ALA A 30 -0.04 -2.42 15.61
CA ALA A 30 0.62 -3.57 14.97
C ALA A 30 -0.35 -4.39 14.10
N GLN A 31 -1.58 -4.61 14.57
CA GLN A 31 -2.59 -5.36 13.83
C GLN A 31 -2.99 -4.66 12.51
N GLU A 32 -3.04 -3.33 12.50
CA GLU A 32 -3.29 -2.55 11.28
C GLU A 32 -2.12 -2.64 10.30
N ILE A 33 -0.88 -2.67 10.80
CA ILE A 33 0.31 -2.92 9.98
C ILE A 33 0.23 -4.31 9.34
N ASP A 34 -0.07 -5.34 10.13
CA ASP A 34 -0.20 -6.72 9.63
C ASP A 34 -1.26 -6.83 8.52
N CYS A 35 -2.39 -6.14 8.71
CA CYS A 35 -3.44 -6.06 7.71
C CYS A 35 -2.97 -5.36 6.43
N ALA A 36 -2.27 -4.22 6.56
CA ALA A 36 -1.76 -3.46 5.42
C ALA A 36 -0.74 -4.27 4.60
N VAL A 37 0.18 -4.97 5.27
CA VAL A 37 1.19 -5.82 4.63
C VAL A 37 0.53 -6.98 3.88
N ARG A 38 -0.47 -7.65 4.50
CA ARG A 38 -1.21 -8.73 3.84
C ARG A 38 -1.90 -8.25 2.57
N ARG A 39 -2.63 -7.14 2.65
CA ARG A 39 -3.31 -6.56 1.47
C ARG A 39 -2.34 -6.16 0.36
N PHE A 40 -1.15 -5.68 0.73
CA PHE A 40 -0.13 -5.36 -0.25
C PHE A 40 0.41 -6.62 -0.94
N ALA A 41 0.64 -7.71 -0.19
CA ALA A 41 1.04 -8.99 -0.76
C ALA A 41 -0.01 -9.55 -1.73
N ASP A 42 -1.29 -9.50 -1.37
CA ASP A 42 -2.40 -9.93 -2.24
C ASP A 42 -2.42 -9.13 -3.56
N ALA A 43 -2.24 -7.81 -3.49
CA ALA A 43 -2.19 -6.96 -4.67
C ALA A 43 -0.98 -7.25 -5.58
N LEU A 44 0.17 -7.62 -5.02
CA LEU A 44 1.34 -8.03 -5.81
C LEU A 44 1.11 -9.38 -6.49
N TRP A 45 0.44 -10.31 -5.80
CA TRP A 45 0.07 -11.60 -6.37
C TRP A 45 -0.87 -11.43 -7.56
N GLU A 46 -1.93 -10.61 -7.41
CA GLU A 46 -2.86 -10.27 -8.49
C GLU A 46 -2.17 -9.59 -9.69
N ALA A 47 -1.14 -8.77 -9.45
CA ALA A 47 -0.43 -8.07 -10.52
C ALA A 47 0.60 -8.93 -11.26
N GLY A 48 1.06 -10.02 -10.64
CA GLY A 48 2.03 -10.95 -11.22
C GLY A 48 1.39 -12.15 -11.94
N SER A 49 0.08 -12.32 -11.82
CA SER A 49 -0.71 -13.36 -12.50
C SER A 49 -1.39 -12.84 -13.77
#